data_AF-A0A7R6YXQ4-F1
#
_entry.id   AF-A0A7R6YXQ4-F1
#
_cell.length_a   1.000
_cell.length_b   1.000
_cell.length_c   1.000
_cell.angle_alpha   90.00
_cell.angle_beta   90.00
_cell.angle_gamma   90.00
#
_symmetry.space_group_name_H-M   'P 1'
#
loop_
_entity.id
_entity.type
_entity.pdbx_description
1 polymer ?
#
loop_
_entity_poly.entity_id
_entity_poly.type
_entity_poly.pdbx_seq_one_letter_code
_entity_poly.pdbx_strand_id
1 'polypeptide(L)'
;MLGVSGRAEEGIELLHRAIRLDPYLNFFWGTLALCLYALRRYEEALVASQNIGPTKSPWQMAREAACLAQLGRLDEARAKAAEVLRRKPGFSVRAEMPHYRYPADAEHLRKGLLKAGLPE
;
A
#
# COMPACT_ATOMS: atom_id res chain seq x y z
N MET A 1 16.86 6.53 -20.99
CA MET A 1 15.43 6.21 -20.77
C MET A 1 15.01 6.88 -19.45
N LEU A 2 14.61 8.15 -19.48
CA LEU A 2 14.21 8.96 -18.29
C LEU A 2 12.66 9.01 -18.18
N GLY A 3 11.99 7.88 -18.40
CA GLY A 3 10.55 7.82 -18.53
C GLY A 3 9.93 6.99 -17.42
N VAL A 4 9.05 7.61 -16.63
CA VAL A 4 8.20 7.02 -15.58
C VAL A 4 8.91 6.73 -14.24
N SER A 5 9.97 5.92 -14.23
CA SER A 5 11.01 6.03 -13.18
C SER A 5 11.64 7.44 -13.28
N GLY A 6 12.51 7.92 -12.42
CA GLY A 6 12.89 9.34 -12.39
C GLY A 6 11.75 10.25 -11.88
N ARG A 7 10.58 10.31 -12.54
CA ARG A 7 9.43 11.12 -12.06
C ARG A 7 8.78 10.53 -10.81
N ALA A 8 8.72 9.21 -10.70
CA ALA A 8 8.20 8.55 -9.51
C ALA A 8 9.17 8.72 -8.31
N GLU A 9 10.47 8.67 -8.55
CA GLU A 9 11.52 8.88 -7.57
C GLU A 9 11.57 10.33 -7.10
N GLU A 10 11.45 11.31 -8.01
CA GLU A 10 11.27 12.72 -7.65
C GLU A 10 10.01 12.93 -6.80
N GLY A 11 8.90 12.26 -7.16
CA GLY A 11 7.69 12.25 -6.35
C GLY A 11 7.90 11.70 -4.93
N ILE A 12 8.69 10.63 -4.79
CA ILE A 12 9.06 10.06 -3.50
C ILE A 12 9.93 11.03 -2.68
N GLU A 13 10.91 11.69 -3.31
CA GLU A 13 11.72 12.71 -2.64
C GLU A 13 10.88 13.89 -2.13
N LEU A 14 9.91 14.35 -2.94
CA LEU A 14 8.96 15.38 -2.54
C LEU A 14 8.09 14.93 -1.37
N LEU A 15 7.62 13.67 -1.37
CA LEU A 15 6.87 13.09 -0.25
C LEU A 15 7.73 13.02 1.01
N HIS A 16 8.99 12.62 0.92
CA HIS A 16 9.91 12.63 2.07
C HIS A 16 10.16 14.05 2.60
N ARG A 17 10.28 15.05 1.73
CA ARG A 17 10.38 16.46 2.15
C ARG A 17 9.10 16.91 2.87
N ALA A 18 7.93 16.60 2.33
CA ALA A 18 6.65 16.94 2.93
C ALA A 18 6.46 16.29 4.30
N ILE A 19 6.83 15.02 4.45
CA ILE A 19 6.80 14.28 5.73
C ILE A 19 7.71 14.93 6.78
N ARG A 20 8.88 15.45 6.38
CA ARG A 20 9.77 16.17 7.31
C ARG A 20 9.19 17.49 7.78
N LEU A 21 8.34 18.13 6.97
CA LEU A 21 7.70 19.41 7.29
C LEU A 21 6.49 19.21 8.20
N ASP A 22 5.68 18.18 7.95
CA ASP A 22 4.57 17.79 8.82
C ASP A 22 4.46 16.26 8.94
N PRO A 23 5.06 15.67 9.99
CA PRO A 23 5.06 14.23 10.21
C PRO A 23 3.69 13.65 10.56
N TYR A 24 2.74 14.48 11.00
CA TYR A 24 1.44 14.04 11.50
C TYR A 24 0.39 13.89 10.40
N LEU A 25 0.70 14.35 9.18
CA LEU A 25 -0.20 14.21 8.06
C LEU A 25 -0.11 12.79 7.46
N ASN A 26 -0.93 11.90 8.03
CA ASN A 26 -1.16 10.51 7.59
C ASN A 26 -1.33 10.33 6.07
N PHE A 27 -1.80 11.38 5.39
CA PHE A 27 -1.97 11.43 3.94
C PHE A 27 -0.66 11.19 3.18
N PHE A 28 0.46 11.79 3.59
CA PHE A 28 1.73 11.67 2.88
C PHE A 28 2.33 10.27 3.00
N TRP A 29 2.25 9.66 4.18
CA TRP A 29 2.66 8.26 4.39
C TRP A 29 1.83 7.28 3.55
N GLY A 30 0.51 7.50 3.49
CA GLY A 30 -0.40 6.71 2.65
C GLY A 30 -0.07 6.82 1.16
N THR A 31 0.29 8.00 0.69
CA THR A 31 0.69 8.23 -0.72
C THR A 31 2.07 7.63 -1.00
N LEU A 32 3.03 7.78 -0.08
CA LEU A 32 4.37 7.22 -0.21
C LEU A 32 4.33 5.69 -0.31
N ALA A 33 3.58 5.03 0.57
CA ALA A 33 3.42 3.57 0.52
C ALA A 33 2.82 3.09 -0.82
N LEU A 34 1.89 3.84 -1.40
CA LEU A 34 1.29 3.54 -2.69
C LEU A 34 2.32 3.65 -3.83
N CYS A 35 3.09 4.74 -3.87
CA CYS A 35 4.12 4.97 -4.87
C CYS A 35 5.22 3.90 -4.80
N LEU A 36 5.70 3.59 -3.59
CA LEU A 36 6.71 2.55 -3.37
C LEU A 36 6.22 1.16 -3.80
N TYR A 37 4.95 0.84 -3.55
CA TYR A 37 4.35 -0.41 -4.01
C TYR A 37 4.28 -0.49 -5.56
N ALA A 38 3.88 0.61 -6.21
CA ALA A 38 3.86 0.69 -7.67
C ALA A 38 5.26 0.51 -8.27
N LEU A 39 6.30 0.99 -7.58
CA LEU A 39 7.71 0.78 -7.95
C LEU A 39 8.29 -0.57 -7.52
N ARG A 40 7.47 -1.48 -6.96
CA ARG A 40 7.88 -2.82 -6.49
C ARG A 40 8.90 -2.79 -5.34
N ARG A 41 8.98 -1.66 -4.61
CA ARG A 41 9.81 -1.47 -3.41
C ARG A 41 8.99 -1.83 -2.17
N TYR A 42 8.70 -3.11 -2.01
CA TYR A 42 7.67 -3.57 -1.07
C TYR A 42 8.06 -3.43 0.41
N GLU A 43 9.33 -3.64 0.78
CA GLU A 43 9.81 -3.39 2.15
C GLU A 43 9.59 -1.94 2.55
N GLU A 44 9.98 -1.01 1.70
CA GLU A 44 9.82 0.42 1.96
C GLU A 44 8.35 0.83 1.97
N ALA A 45 7.54 0.24 1.08
CA ALA A 45 6.09 0.45 1.08
C ALA A 45 5.44 -0.03 2.39
N LEU A 46 5.90 -1.16 2.92
CA LEU A 46 5.44 -1.71 4.20
C LEU A 46 5.81 -0.77 5.35
N VAL A 47 7.06 -0.31 5.42
CA VAL A 47 7.52 0.64 6.44
C VAL A 47 6.73 1.96 6.36
N ALA A 48 6.56 2.52 5.16
CA ALA A 48 5.79 3.75 4.96
C ALA A 48 4.34 3.58 5.39
N SER A 49 3.72 2.42 5.10
CA SER A 49 2.36 2.13 5.55
C SER A 49 2.28 1.97 7.07
N GLN A 50 3.30 1.40 7.71
CA GLN A 50 3.38 1.26 9.17
C GLN A 50 3.39 2.62 9.87
N ASN A 51 4.06 3.62 9.30
CA ASN A 51 4.17 4.99 9.82
C ASN A 51 2.87 5.81 9.79
N ILE A 52 1.80 5.36 9.11
CA ILE A 52 0.47 6.00 9.16
C ILE A 52 -0.14 5.93 10.59
N GLY A 53 0.38 5.05 11.45
CA GLY A 53 -0.06 4.96 12.85
C GLY A 53 -1.41 4.26 13.06
N PRO A 54 -2.03 4.40 14.24
CA PRO A 54 -3.20 3.60 14.65
C PRO A 54 -4.50 3.96 13.91
N THR A 55 -4.56 5.14 13.30
CA THR A 55 -5.72 5.67 12.57
C THR A 55 -5.88 5.12 11.15
N LYS A 56 -5.13 4.07 10.80
CA LYS A 56 -5.19 3.45 9.46
C LYS A 56 -6.59 2.92 9.14
N SER A 57 -7.05 3.24 7.94
CA SER A 57 -8.26 2.64 7.38
C SER A 57 -8.02 1.17 7.00
N PRO A 58 -9.08 0.34 6.94
CA PRO A 58 -8.98 -1.05 6.46
C PRO A 58 -8.28 -1.18 5.10
N TRP A 59 -8.49 -0.22 4.19
CA TRP A 59 -7.79 -0.18 2.91
C TRP A 59 -6.27 0.03 3.04
N GLN A 60 -5.84 0.92 3.95
CA GLN A 60 -4.41 1.12 4.21
C GLN A 60 -3.77 -0.12 4.85
N MET A 61 -4.47 -0.79 5.76
CA MET A 61 -4.03 -2.07 6.33
C MET A 61 -3.97 -3.20 5.28
N ALA A 62 -4.92 -3.23 4.34
CA ALA A 62 -4.94 -4.20 3.25
C ALA A 62 -3.69 -4.07 2.36
N ARG A 63 -3.19 -2.84 2.15
CA ARG A 63 -1.93 -2.63 1.43
C ARG A 63 -0.73 -3.27 2.13
N GLU A 64 -0.67 -3.27 3.46
CA GLU A 64 0.38 -3.98 4.21
C GLU A 64 0.33 -5.48 3.94
N ALA A 65 -0.88 -6.05 3.94
CA ALA A 65 -1.09 -7.45 3.59
C ALA A 65 -0.57 -7.75 2.16
N ALA A 66 -0.86 -6.86 1.21
CA ALA A 66 -0.34 -6.98 -0.16
C ALA A 66 1.19 -6.85 -0.23
N CYS A 67 1.81 -5.95 0.53
CA CYS A 67 3.28 -5.83 0.61
C CYS A 67 3.89 -7.12 1.13
N LEU A 68 3.41 -7.63 2.27
CA LEU A 68 3.86 -8.88 2.87
C LEU A 68 3.71 -10.07 1.91
N ALA A 69 2.59 -10.12 1.17
CA ALA A 69 2.36 -11.16 0.17
C ALA A 69 3.36 -11.10 -0.99
N GLN A 70 3.70 -9.90 -1.47
CA GLN A 70 4.72 -9.74 -2.53
C GLN A 70 6.13 -10.08 -2.04
N LEU A 71 6.42 -9.85 -0.76
CA LEU A 71 7.66 -10.26 -0.09
C LEU A 71 7.76 -11.77 0.18
N GLY A 72 6.71 -12.54 -0.11
CA GLY A 72 6.67 -13.97 0.20
C GLY A 72 6.43 -14.30 1.67
N ARG A 73 6.20 -13.28 2.53
CA ARG A 73 5.86 -13.41 3.95
C ARG A 73 4.37 -13.75 4.10
N LEU A 74 3.96 -14.90 3.57
CA LEU A 74 2.55 -15.25 3.37
C LEU A 74 1.78 -15.42 4.68
N ASP A 75 2.40 -15.97 5.72
CA ASP A 75 1.72 -16.17 7.02
C ASP A 75 1.37 -14.83 7.66
N GLU A 76 2.30 -13.88 7.61
CA GLU A 76 2.07 -12.50 8.08
C GLU A 76 1.05 -11.76 7.21
N ALA A 77 1.09 -11.99 5.89
CA ALA A 77 0.11 -11.43 4.96
C ALA A 77 -1.31 -11.91 5.30
N ARG A 78 -1.50 -13.21 5.55
CA ARG A 78 -2.78 -13.79 5.95
C ARG A 78 -3.24 -13.28 7.31
N ALA A 79 -2.33 -13.18 8.29
CA ALA A 79 -2.66 -12.62 9.60
C ALA A 79 -3.12 -11.15 9.48
N LYS A 80 -2.45 -10.36 8.63
CA LYS A 80 -2.84 -8.97 8.36
C LYS A 80 -4.18 -8.89 7.61
N ALA A 81 -4.42 -9.76 6.63
CA ALA A 81 -5.71 -9.85 5.93
C ALA A 81 -6.86 -10.22 6.88
N ALA A 82 -6.64 -11.14 7.82
CA ALA A 82 -7.61 -11.46 8.86
C ALA A 82 -7.88 -10.27 9.80
N GLU A 83 -6.87 -9.45 10.11
CA GLU A 83 -7.08 -8.19 10.85
C GLU A 83 -7.97 -7.21 10.07
N VAL A 84 -7.73 -7.05 8.76
CA VAL A 84 -8.57 -6.21 7.89
C VAL A 84 -10.02 -6.67 7.92
N LEU A 85 -10.27 -7.96 7.74
CA LEU A 85 -11.62 -8.55 7.76
C LEU A 85 -12.28 -8.45 9.14
N ARG A 86 -11.54 -8.57 10.24
CA ARG A 86 -12.09 -8.33 11.59
C ARG A 86 -12.56 -6.89 11.77
N ARG A 87 -11.82 -5.90 11.24
CA ARG A 87 -12.20 -4.49 11.33
C ARG A 87 -13.31 -4.10 10.35
N LYS A 88 -13.35 -4.74 9.17
CA LYS A 88 -14.37 -4.55 8.15
C LYS A 88 -14.76 -5.91 7.55
N PRO A 89 -15.78 -6.60 8.11
CA PRO A 89 -16.20 -7.92 7.65
C PRO A 89 -16.64 -7.97 6.18
N GLY A 90 -17.20 -6.87 5.66
CA GLY A 90 -17.57 -6.74 4.25
C GLY A 90 -16.47 -6.20 3.34
N PHE A 91 -15.20 -6.21 3.76
CA PHE A 91 -14.10 -5.76 2.93
C PHE A 91 -13.95 -6.71 1.73
N SER A 92 -13.95 -6.17 0.53
CA SER A 92 -13.54 -6.87 -0.69
C SER A 92 -12.60 -6.01 -1.52
N VAL A 93 -11.70 -6.65 -2.26
CA VAL A 93 -10.72 -5.92 -3.07
C VAL A 93 -11.45 -5.05 -4.10
N ARG A 94 -12.45 -5.58 -4.80
CA ARG A 94 -13.21 -4.87 -5.82
C ARG A 94 -13.95 -3.64 -5.29
N ALA A 95 -14.56 -3.74 -4.11
CA ALA A 95 -15.36 -2.65 -3.55
C ALA A 95 -14.48 -1.52 -2.99
N GLU A 96 -13.31 -1.86 -2.46
CA GLU A 96 -12.46 -0.92 -1.72
C GLU A 96 -11.35 -0.30 -2.56
N MET A 97 -11.04 -0.91 -3.72
CA MET A 97 -9.95 -0.48 -4.56
C MET A 97 -10.23 0.91 -5.18
N PRO A 98 -9.37 1.92 -4.94
CA PRO A 98 -9.53 3.24 -5.51
C PRO A 98 -9.25 3.22 -7.01
N HIS A 99 -9.64 4.29 -7.70
CA HIS A 99 -9.35 4.47 -9.11
C HIS A 99 -7.85 4.72 -9.31
N TYR A 100 -7.18 3.82 -10.04
CA TYR A 100 -5.78 3.95 -10.41
C TYR A 100 -5.66 4.61 -11.77
N ARG A 101 -4.67 5.51 -11.91
CA ARG A 101 -4.32 6.10 -13.21
C ARG A 101 -3.79 5.06 -14.20
N TYR A 102 -3.07 4.06 -13.69
CA TYR A 102 -2.44 3.01 -14.49
C TYR A 102 -3.08 1.66 -14.17
N PRO A 103 -3.79 1.03 -15.12
CA PRO A 103 -4.45 -0.26 -14.90
C PRO A 103 -3.49 -1.38 -14.50
N ALA A 104 -2.25 -1.34 -14.97
CA ALA A 104 -1.23 -2.34 -14.62
C ALA A 104 -0.87 -2.31 -13.13
N ASP A 105 -0.81 -1.12 -12.52
CA ASP A 105 -0.55 -0.98 -11.08
C ASP A 105 -1.75 -1.43 -10.25
N ALA A 106 -2.96 -1.16 -10.75
CA ALA A 106 -4.19 -1.64 -10.14
C ALA A 106 -4.20 -3.18 -10.12
N GLU A 107 -3.98 -3.81 -11.26
CA GLU A 107 -3.98 -5.27 -11.38
C GLU A 107 -2.86 -5.91 -10.54
N HIS A 108 -1.70 -5.26 -10.47
CA HIS A 108 -0.62 -5.73 -9.63
C HIS A 108 -0.97 -5.71 -8.13
N LEU A 109 -1.57 -4.60 -7.65
CA LEU A 109 -2.02 -4.53 -6.27
C LEU A 109 -3.15 -5.52 -5.99
N ARG A 110 -4.11 -5.66 -6.90
CA ARG A 110 -5.21 -6.63 -6.79
C ARG A 110 -4.66 -8.04 -6.57
N LYS A 111 -3.70 -8.46 -7.39
CA LYS A 111 -3.01 -9.76 -7.23
C LYS A 111 -2.33 -9.91 -5.87
N GLY A 112 -1.66 -8.86 -5.38
CA GLY A 112 -1.05 -8.86 -4.05
C GLY A 112 -2.06 -9.03 -2.92
N LEU A 113 -3.20 -8.34 -3.00
CA LEU A 113 -4.28 -8.42 -2.02
C LEU A 113 -4.93 -9.82 -2.00
N LEU A 114 -5.21 -10.39 -3.16
CA LEU A 114 -5.73 -11.76 -3.26
C LEU A 114 -4.72 -12.79 -2.76
N LYS A 115 -3.42 -12.61 -3.07
CA LYS A 115 -2.35 -13.47 -2.56
C LYS A 115 -2.24 -13.43 -1.03
N ALA A 116 -2.58 -12.28 -0.42
CA ALA A 116 -2.67 -12.15 1.03
C ALA A 116 -3.90 -12.84 1.65
N GLY A 117 -4.88 -13.26 0.84
CA GLY A 117 -6.09 -13.94 1.28
C GLY A 117 -7.28 -13.01 1.50
N LEU A 118 -7.25 -11.79 0.98
CA LEU A 118 -8.44 -10.92 0.96
C LEU A 118 -9.41 -11.39 -0.13
N PRO A 119 -10.73 -11.30 0.10
CA PRO A 119 -11.73 -11.67 -0.89
C PRO A 119 -11.80 -10.65 -2.03
N GLU A 120 -12.11 -11.14 -3.23
CA GLU A 120 -12.29 -10.32 -4.44
C GLU A 120 -13.50 -9.38 -4.34
#